data_AF-A0A165A937-F1
#
_entry.id   AF-A0A165A937-F1
#
_cell.length_a   1.000
_cell.length_b   1.000
_cell.length_c   1.000
_cell.angle_alpha   90.00
_cell.angle_beta   90.00
_cell.angle_gamma   90.00
#
_symmetry.space_group_name_H-M   'P 1'
#
loop_
_entity.id
_entity.type
_entity.pdbx_description
1 polymer ?
#
loop_
_entity_poly.entity_id
_entity_poly.type
_entity_poly.pdbx_seq_one_letter_code
_entity_poly.pdbx_strand_id
1 'polypeptide(L)'
;MGKLSKETAESNVSQNGENKNLLWRSVQGATFLILLQVASRALTFIVNQILIRFLSPELVGISTQLELYSISVLYFSRESLRVALQRQTPANERAKNGVSKEEPATGDERSPSKQGGSSANKNSYLDAFSPAGKVQTLVNTSYLAVALGIPLAYIIATFYLQSDSAKVAYFSESLSLYGLATVIELLAEPGFVVAQEKMVFKIRASAETTATIARCFLACGLVVWASTNKHDIGVLPFAAGQLSYAMLLNITYYSKLYEASSREGFSFLPKPLASSEKSYLIMSYFSRPLCLLTGSLFIQSAVKYVLTQGDALLMVSLSSLQEQGAFALASNYGGLVARMLFQPIEESSRNLFSKLLSSSSPDSRSSTTKQPSTGVAGNQDASPSETHNPLRSAQSILNDILKLYLLLSLVACALGPTIAPLLLRLVAGSRWSSTSASSVLATYCYYIPLLALNGITEAFISSVATSKQLHAQSIWMCGFFVIFAGSSVFFMRFLQWGAEGLVWANAINMVMRIVWSWTFIQQYFRQNGESLDIKSVLPNGGSLAASVGAAAELKMLQERSFGGSLLEDLIKAAGVAGIMALSLAYFERHYLIHCYTLLRPKS
;
A
#
# COMPACT_ATOMS: atom_id res chain seq x y z
N MET A 1 -53.27 -17.65 -9.07
CA MET A 1 -52.09 -17.18 -9.83
C MET A 1 -51.69 -15.72 -9.58
N GLY A 2 -52.62 -14.77 -9.33
CA GLY A 2 -52.26 -13.35 -9.15
C GLY A 2 -51.59 -12.93 -7.82
N LYS A 3 -51.67 -13.73 -6.74
CA LYS A 3 -51.00 -13.40 -5.45
C LYS A 3 -49.52 -13.81 -5.41
N LEU A 4 -49.17 -15.01 -5.91
CA LEU A 4 -47.77 -15.46 -5.97
C LEU A 4 -46.91 -14.55 -6.87
N SER A 5 -47.43 -14.14 -8.04
CA SER A 5 -46.71 -13.23 -8.95
C SER A 5 -46.45 -11.84 -8.36
N LYS A 6 -47.26 -11.41 -7.37
CA LYS A 6 -47.12 -10.11 -6.72
C LYS A 6 -46.07 -10.17 -5.60
N GLU A 7 -46.06 -11.24 -4.81
CA GLU A 7 -45.03 -11.47 -3.77
C GLU A 7 -43.63 -11.68 -4.38
N THR A 8 -43.50 -12.39 -5.50
CA THR A 8 -42.18 -12.57 -6.15
C THR A 8 -41.67 -11.28 -6.82
N ALA A 9 -42.58 -10.43 -7.31
CA ALA A 9 -42.23 -9.11 -7.83
C ALA A 9 -41.85 -8.15 -6.70
N GLU A 10 -42.57 -8.17 -5.58
CA GLU A 10 -42.28 -7.34 -4.40
C GLU A 10 -40.98 -7.78 -3.69
N SER A 11 -40.66 -9.08 -3.64
CA SER A 11 -39.38 -9.58 -3.09
C SER A 11 -38.18 -9.25 -3.97
N ASN A 12 -38.34 -9.29 -5.30
CA ASN A 12 -37.27 -8.90 -6.23
C ASN A 12 -37.05 -7.38 -6.26
N VAL A 13 -38.11 -6.58 -6.06
CA VAL A 13 -38.01 -5.12 -5.94
C VAL A 13 -37.37 -4.72 -4.61
N SER A 14 -37.68 -5.41 -3.50
CA SER A 14 -37.08 -5.14 -2.19
C SER A 14 -35.59 -5.51 -2.14
N GLN A 15 -35.18 -6.66 -2.68
CA GLN A 15 -33.76 -7.04 -2.78
C GLN A 15 -32.96 -6.11 -3.70
N ASN A 16 -33.55 -5.63 -4.80
CA ASN A 16 -32.89 -4.68 -5.71
C ASN A 16 -32.76 -3.28 -5.08
N GLY A 17 -33.72 -2.87 -4.24
CA GLY A 17 -33.65 -1.67 -3.41
C GLY A 17 -32.58 -1.77 -2.31
N GLU A 18 -32.50 -2.91 -1.62
CA GLU A 18 -31.48 -3.15 -0.60
C GLU A 18 -30.07 -3.18 -1.17
N ASN A 19 -29.82 -3.88 -2.28
CA ASN A 19 -28.50 -3.91 -2.91
C ASN A 19 -28.05 -2.53 -3.43
N LYS A 20 -28.96 -1.73 -3.99
CA LYS A 20 -28.67 -0.35 -4.42
C LYS A 20 -28.40 0.57 -3.23
N ASN A 21 -29.15 0.43 -2.14
CA ASN A 21 -28.90 1.17 -0.90
C ASN A 21 -27.59 0.76 -0.22
N LEU A 22 -27.20 -0.51 -0.30
CA LEU A 22 -25.91 -1.02 0.20
C LEU A 22 -24.72 -0.51 -0.62
N LEU A 23 -24.87 -0.49 -1.95
CA LEU A 23 -23.90 0.13 -2.87
C LEU A 23 -23.75 1.62 -2.57
N TRP A 24 -24.85 2.34 -2.39
CA TRP A 24 -24.81 3.78 -2.17
C TRP A 24 -24.24 4.16 -0.80
N ARG A 25 -24.57 3.41 0.26
CA ARG A 25 -23.96 3.59 1.59
C ARG A 25 -22.48 3.22 1.60
N SER A 26 -22.07 2.22 0.80
CA SER A 26 -20.65 1.88 0.62
C SER A 26 -19.90 2.98 -0.13
N VAL A 27 -20.50 3.58 -1.16
CA VAL A 27 -19.90 4.67 -1.96
C VAL A 27 -19.83 5.99 -1.18
N GLN A 28 -20.83 6.35 -0.37
CA GLN A 28 -20.78 7.55 0.46
C GLN A 28 -19.75 7.42 1.59
N GLY A 29 -19.71 6.26 2.28
CA GLY A 29 -18.70 5.97 3.29
C GLY A 29 -17.28 5.95 2.71
N ALA A 30 -17.12 5.36 1.53
CA ALA A 30 -15.85 5.39 0.79
C ALA A 30 -15.45 6.83 0.41
N THR A 31 -16.36 7.64 -0.13
CA THR A 31 -16.06 9.04 -0.52
C THR A 31 -15.59 9.88 0.67
N PHE A 32 -16.21 9.74 1.85
CA PHE A 32 -15.79 10.48 3.05
C PHE A 32 -14.39 10.04 3.53
N LEU A 33 -14.11 8.73 3.53
CA LEU A 33 -12.79 8.19 3.87
C LEU A 33 -11.72 8.63 2.87
N ILE A 34 -12.05 8.64 1.57
CA ILE A 34 -11.20 9.14 0.50
C ILE A 34 -10.86 10.62 0.75
N LEU A 35 -11.87 11.45 1.01
CA LEU A 35 -11.67 12.88 1.22
C LEU A 35 -10.83 13.18 2.47
N LEU A 36 -11.05 12.44 3.55
CA LEU A 36 -10.25 12.55 4.78
C LEU A 36 -8.79 12.11 4.54
N GLN A 37 -8.58 11.02 3.80
CA GLN A 37 -7.24 10.51 3.48
C GLN A 37 -6.49 11.47 2.54
N VAL A 38 -7.19 12.08 1.58
CA VAL A 38 -6.64 13.12 0.70
C VAL A 38 -6.26 14.36 1.50
N ALA A 39 -7.12 14.84 2.40
CA ALA A 39 -6.84 16.03 3.22
C ALA A 39 -5.61 15.85 4.14
N SER A 40 -5.50 14.69 4.80
CA SER A 40 -4.33 14.38 5.64
C SER A 40 -3.04 14.29 4.82
N ARG A 41 -3.07 13.69 3.63
CA ARG A 41 -1.93 13.61 2.69
C ARG A 41 -1.58 14.97 2.08
N ALA A 42 -2.55 15.86 1.90
CA ALA A 42 -2.31 17.21 1.42
C ALA A 42 -1.50 18.05 2.42
N LEU A 43 -1.76 17.91 3.72
CA LEU A 43 -1.00 18.62 4.76
C LEU A 43 0.48 18.24 4.73
N THR A 44 0.79 16.94 4.73
CA THR A 44 2.19 16.47 4.67
C THR A 44 2.85 16.85 3.35
N PHE A 45 2.11 16.82 2.24
CA PHE A 45 2.58 17.31 0.95
C PHE A 45 2.96 18.79 0.99
N ILE A 46 2.14 19.67 1.59
CA ILE A 46 2.45 21.11 1.72
C ILE A 46 3.72 21.34 2.53
N VAL A 47 3.87 20.66 3.68
CA VAL A 47 5.08 20.80 4.50
C VAL A 47 6.32 20.31 3.75
N ASN A 48 6.22 19.16 3.07
CA ASN A 48 7.30 18.64 2.25
C ASN A 48 7.61 19.55 1.05
N GLN A 49 6.60 20.25 0.53
CA GLN A 49 6.77 21.20 -0.57
C GLN A 49 7.59 22.42 -0.16
N ILE A 50 7.31 22.95 1.03
CA ILE A 50 8.09 24.05 1.61
C ILE A 50 9.53 23.58 1.79
N LEU A 51 9.73 22.41 2.39
CA LEU A 51 11.04 21.79 2.61
C LEU A 51 11.87 21.70 1.31
N ILE A 52 11.30 21.19 0.22
CA ILE A 52 11.98 21.02 -1.09
C ILE A 52 12.48 22.33 -1.70
N ARG A 53 11.82 23.47 -1.44
CA ARG A 53 12.26 24.78 -1.96
C ARG A 53 13.60 25.25 -1.39
N PHE A 54 13.99 24.73 -0.22
CA PHE A 54 15.25 25.07 0.44
C PHE A 54 16.36 24.05 0.19
N LEU A 55 16.05 22.92 -0.46
CA LEU A 55 16.98 21.81 -0.64
C LEU A 55 17.55 21.76 -2.06
N SER A 56 18.77 21.21 -2.17
CA SER A 56 19.36 20.86 -3.45
C SER A 56 18.99 19.42 -3.85
N PRO A 57 19.06 19.09 -5.15
CA PRO A 57 18.87 17.71 -5.64
C PRO A 57 19.79 16.69 -4.96
N GLU A 58 21.04 17.05 -4.69
CA GLU A 58 22.01 16.17 -4.02
C GLU A 58 21.57 15.85 -2.58
N LEU A 59 21.13 16.85 -1.82
CA LEU A 59 20.66 16.64 -0.45
C LEU A 59 19.41 15.74 -0.41
N VAL A 60 18.53 15.85 -1.41
CA VAL A 60 17.36 14.96 -1.55
C VAL A 60 17.78 13.54 -1.93
N GLY A 61 18.76 13.39 -2.82
CA GLY A 61 19.34 12.08 -3.16
C GLY A 61 19.93 11.38 -1.93
N ILE A 62 20.70 12.10 -1.12
CA ILE A 62 21.27 11.58 0.14
C ILE A 62 20.19 11.28 1.17
N SER A 63 19.17 12.14 1.30
CA SER A 63 18.04 11.88 2.19
C SER A 63 17.33 10.58 1.82
N THR A 64 17.15 10.34 0.52
CA THR A 64 16.57 9.09 -0.02
C THR A 64 17.46 7.88 0.31
N GLN A 65 18.78 8.02 0.23
CA GLN A 65 19.74 6.99 0.64
C GLN A 65 19.65 6.65 2.13
N LEU A 66 19.59 7.66 3.00
CA LEU A 66 19.47 7.49 4.45
C LEU A 66 18.12 6.86 4.84
N GLU A 67 17.05 7.22 4.12
CA GLU A 67 15.74 6.61 4.28
C GLU A 67 15.75 5.14 3.83
N LEU A 68 16.36 4.83 2.67
CA LEU A 68 16.53 3.46 2.20
C LEU A 68 17.35 2.63 3.19
N TYR A 69 18.42 3.18 3.76
CA TYR A 69 19.19 2.55 4.84
C TYR A 69 18.29 2.15 6.02
N SER A 70 17.49 3.10 6.55
CA SER A 70 16.60 2.84 7.69
C SER A 70 15.51 1.81 7.35
N ILE A 71 14.87 1.96 6.18
CA ILE A 71 13.85 1.01 5.68
C ILE A 71 14.44 -0.40 5.57
N SER A 72 15.66 -0.54 5.06
CA SER A 72 16.35 -1.83 4.92
C SER A 72 16.55 -2.50 6.27
N VAL A 73 17.14 -1.77 7.22
CA VAL A 73 17.40 -2.28 8.57
C VAL A 73 16.09 -2.71 9.24
N LEU A 74 15.08 -1.84 9.24
CA LEU A 74 13.77 -2.12 9.81
C LEU A 74 13.13 -3.34 9.14
N TYR A 75 13.09 -3.38 7.81
CA TYR A 75 12.43 -4.46 7.07
C TYR A 75 13.01 -5.83 7.42
N PHE A 76 14.32 -6.00 7.30
CA PHE A 76 14.97 -7.28 7.60
C PHE A 76 14.91 -7.63 9.09
N SER A 77 14.91 -6.66 10.00
CA SER A 77 14.83 -6.95 11.44
C SER A 77 13.43 -7.37 11.90
N ARG A 78 12.36 -6.73 11.41
CA ARG A 78 11.01 -6.87 12.03
C ARG A 78 9.90 -7.40 11.13
N GLU A 79 10.03 -7.36 9.80
CA GLU A 79 8.88 -7.63 8.92
C GLU A 79 8.40 -9.09 9.02
N SER A 80 9.34 -10.04 9.04
CA SER A 80 9.02 -11.47 9.18
C SER A 80 8.24 -11.78 10.46
N LEU A 81 8.57 -11.09 11.56
CA LEU A 81 7.85 -11.19 12.83
C LEU A 81 6.43 -10.65 12.70
N ARG A 82 6.25 -9.47 12.10
CA ARG A 82 4.92 -8.87 11.91
C ARG A 82 4.02 -9.76 11.06
N VAL A 83 4.56 -10.40 10.02
CA VAL A 83 3.81 -11.38 9.21
C VAL A 83 3.51 -12.65 10.00
N ALA A 84 4.46 -13.15 10.80
CA ALA A 84 4.25 -14.32 11.66
C ALA A 84 3.11 -14.10 12.65
N LEU A 85 3.02 -12.90 13.24
CA LEU A 85 1.95 -12.51 14.17
C LEU A 85 0.58 -12.53 13.50
N GLN A 86 0.46 -12.00 12.29
CA GLN A 86 -0.82 -12.02 11.53
C GLN A 86 -1.26 -13.44 11.16
N ARG A 87 -0.32 -14.37 11.00
CA ARG A 87 -0.57 -15.78 10.64
C ARG A 87 -0.80 -16.68 11.83
N GLN A 88 -0.76 -16.16 13.06
CA GLN A 88 -1.23 -16.90 14.23
C GLN A 88 -2.75 -17.08 14.12
N THR A 89 -3.15 -18.06 13.30
CA THR A 89 -4.34 -18.87 13.59
C THR A 89 -4.18 -19.35 15.03
N PRO A 90 -5.23 -19.56 15.84
CA PRO A 90 -5.07 -20.15 17.16
C PRO A 90 -4.47 -21.57 17.05
N ALA A 91 -3.15 -21.67 16.85
CA ALA A 91 -2.35 -22.87 16.93
C ALA A 91 -2.44 -23.46 18.35
N ASN A 92 -2.90 -22.64 19.30
CA ASN A 92 -3.36 -23.03 20.62
C ASN A 92 -4.57 -23.98 20.64
N GLU A 93 -5.36 -24.13 19.56
CA GLU A 93 -6.40 -25.17 19.49
C GLU A 93 -5.82 -26.55 19.14
N ARG A 94 -4.71 -26.61 18.39
CA ARG A 94 -4.03 -27.89 18.11
C ARG A 94 -3.33 -28.45 19.35
N ALA A 95 -2.81 -27.59 20.24
CA ALA A 95 -2.27 -28.02 21.52
C ALA A 95 -3.38 -28.50 22.49
N LYS A 96 -4.59 -27.92 22.42
CA LYS A 96 -5.76 -28.38 23.20
C LYS A 96 -6.25 -29.77 22.78
N ASN A 97 -6.17 -30.09 21.49
CA ASN A 97 -6.74 -31.33 20.96
C ASN A 97 -5.77 -32.53 20.98
N GLY A 98 -4.55 -32.36 21.50
CA GLY A 98 -3.54 -33.43 21.62
C GLY A 98 -3.53 -34.18 22.95
N VAL A 99 -4.32 -33.76 23.95
CA VAL A 99 -4.41 -34.45 25.24
C VAL A 99 -5.74 -35.21 25.30
N SER A 100 -5.64 -36.51 25.03
CA SER A 100 -6.69 -37.49 25.23
C SER A 100 -7.27 -37.40 26.64
N LYS A 101 -8.59 -37.51 26.71
CA LYS A 101 -9.39 -37.73 27.92
C LYS A 101 -8.78 -38.84 28.79
N GLU A 102 -8.45 -38.53 30.04
CA GLU A 102 -8.51 -39.50 31.13
C GLU A 102 -9.66 -39.08 32.06
N GLU A 103 -10.52 -40.04 32.37
CA GLU A 103 -11.73 -39.91 33.17
C GLU A 103 -11.43 -39.61 34.66
N PRO A 104 -12.35 -38.95 35.38
CA PRO A 104 -12.17 -38.64 36.78
C PRO A 104 -12.43 -39.88 37.66
N ALA A 105 -11.43 -40.27 38.45
CA ALA A 105 -11.63 -41.18 39.58
C ALA A 105 -12.19 -40.40 40.79
N THR A 106 -13.28 -40.94 41.32
CA THR A 106 -14.03 -40.56 42.52
C THR A 106 -13.17 -40.50 43.79
N GLY A 107 -13.42 -39.54 44.70
CA GLY A 107 -12.94 -39.62 46.09
C GLY A 107 -12.94 -38.30 46.88
N ASP A 108 -13.98 -38.14 47.69
CA ASP A 108 -14.09 -37.48 49.00
C ASP A 108 -13.91 -35.95 49.23
N GLU A 109 -14.91 -35.46 49.97
CA GLU A 109 -15.12 -34.13 50.53
C GLU A 109 -14.09 -33.77 51.63
N ARG A 110 -13.63 -32.50 51.63
CA ARG A 110 -13.57 -31.63 52.83
C ARG A 110 -13.10 -30.21 52.47
N SER A 111 -13.95 -29.23 52.76
CA SER A 111 -13.64 -27.79 52.83
C SER A 111 -13.13 -27.42 54.25
N PRO A 112 -12.84 -26.14 54.57
CA PRO A 112 -11.73 -25.31 54.11
C PRO A 112 -10.89 -24.79 55.30
N SER A 113 -9.58 -24.53 55.14
CA SER A 113 -8.80 -23.83 56.18
C SER A 113 -7.99 -22.67 55.62
N LYS A 114 -8.28 -21.49 56.17
CA LYS A 114 -7.51 -20.24 56.06
C LYS A 114 -6.15 -20.39 56.76
N GLN A 115 -5.09 -19.96 56.08
CA GLN A 115 -3.87 -19.32 56.63
C GLN A 115 -3.11 -18.80 55.39
N GLY A 116 -2.69 -17.54 55.28
CA GLY A 116 -2.12 -16.68 56.31
C GLY A 116 -0.62 -16.55 56.03
N GLY A 117 -0.26 -15.59 55.17
CA GLY A 117 1.04 -14.91 55.07
C GLY A 117 2.33 -15.74 54.96
N SER A 118 2.99 -15.66 53.80
CA SER A 118 4.43 -15.39 53.80
C SER A 118 4.84 -14.61 52.55
N SER A 119 5.61 -13.56 52.82
CA SER A 119 6.12 -12.59 51.86
C SER A 119 7.32 -13.16 51.10
N ALA A 120 7.56 -12.59 49.91
CA ALA A 120 8.82 -12.62 49.17
C ALA A 120 9.27 -13.94 48.51
N ASN A 121 8.79 -14.18 47.28
CA ASN A 121 9.71 -14.52 46.19
C ASN A 121 9.22 -13.89 44.88
N LYS A 122 9.85 -12.78 44.49
CA LYS A 122 9.44 -11.89 43.38
C LYS A 122 10.02 -12.33 42.04
N ASN A 123 10.05 -13.64 41.76
CA ASN A 123 10.36 -14.23 40.46
C ASN A 123 9.26 -15.25 40.08
N SER A 124 8.01 -14.79 40.12
CA SER A 124 6.89 -15.59 39.62
C SER A 124 6.97 -15.64 38.10
N TYR A 125 7.33 -16.79 37.56
CA TYR A 125 7.26 -17.06 36.12
C TYR A 125 5.83 -16.82 35.64
N LEU A 126 5.66 -16.06 34.57
CA LEU A 126 4.34 -15.84 33.99
C LEU A 126 3.94 -17.09 33.20
N ASP A 127 2.77 -17.67 33.46
CA ASP A 127 2.30 -18.83 32.69
C ASP A 127 2.06 -18.42 31.22
N ALA A 128 2.76 -19.06 30.29
CA ALA A 128 2.73 -18.78 28.86
C ALA A 128 1.33 -18.92 28.24
N PHE A 129 0.45 -19.73 28.83
CA PHE A 129 -0.90 -19.97 28.33
C PHE A 129 -1.94 -18.99 28.90
N SER A 130 -1.60 -18.26 29.96
CA SER A 130 -2.45 -17.19 30.50
C SER A 130 -2.63 -16.05 29.47
N PRO A 131 -3.72 -15.27 29.52
CA PRO A 131 -3.90 -14.11 28.64
C PRO A 131 -2.71 -13.13 28.69
N ALA A 132 -2.18 -12.86 29.88
CA ALA A 132 -0.99 -12.03 30.07
C ALA A 132 0.28 -12.69 29.50
N GLY A 133 0.43 -14.00 29.66
CA GLY A 133 1.54 -14.80 29.14
C GLY A 133 1.59 -14.86 27.62
N LYS A 134 0.44 -14.89 26.95
CA LYS A 134 0.35 -14.80 25.49
C LYS A 134 0.91 -13.46 25.01
N VAL A 135 0.41 -12.35 25.56
CA VAL A 135 0.91 -11.01 25.23
C VAL A 135 2.41 -10.90 25.53
N GLN A 136 2.87 -11.41 26.66
CA GLN A 136 4.28 -11.41 27.04
C GLN A 136 5.16 -12.27 26.11
N THR A 137 4.64 -13.39 25.59
CA THR A 137 5.34 -14.22 24.59
C THR A 137 5.59 -13.42 23.31
N LEU A 138 4.61 -12.63 22.88
CA LEU A 138 4.74 -11.78 21.71
C LEU A 138 5.73 -10.63 21.97
N VAL A 139 5.65 -9.99 23.14
CA VAL A 139 6.60 -8.95 23.57
C VAL A 139 8.02 -9.50 23.59
N ASN A 140 8.26 -10.63 24.26
CA ASN A 140 9.59 -11.25 24.31
C ASN A 140 10.13 -11.51 22.89
N THR A 141 9.28 -12.06 22.01
CA THR A 141 9.68 -12.35 20.63
C THR A 141 10.00 -11.08 19.83
N SER A 142 9.34 -9.95 20.11
CA SER A 142 9.65 -8.66 19.47
C SER A 142 11.07 -8.15 19.74
N TYR A 143 11.68 -8.54 20.86
CA TYR A 143 13.08 -8.23 21.14
C TYR A 143 14.07 -8.95 20.21
N LEU A 144 13.64 -10.01 19.52
CA LEU A 144 14.47 -10.62 18.47
C LEU A 144 14.68 -9.63 17.31
N ALA A 145 13.67 -8.82 16.97
CA ALA A 145 13.80 -7.78 15.94
C ALA A 145 14.79 -6.70 16.38
N VAL A 146 14.73 -6.27 17.64
CA VAL A 146 15.69 -5.32 18.22
C VAL A 146 17.11 -5.88 18.18
N ALA A 147 17.28 -7.13 18.62
CA ALA A 147 18.58 -7.81 18.66
C ALA A 147 19.19 -8.02 17.26
N LEU A 148 18.37 -8.33 16.25
CA LEU A 148 18.81 -8.46 14.85
C LEU A 148 19.09 -7.11 14.19
N GLY A 149 18.34 -6.07 14.55
CA GLY A 149 18.46 -4.76 13.94
C GLY A 149 19.73 -4.00 14.28
N ILE A 150 20.29 -4.18 15.49
CA ILE A 150 21.55 -3.52 15.90
C ILE A 150 22.74 -3.92 15.01
N PRO A 151 23.10 -5.22 14.87
CA PRO A 151 24.21 -5.60 14.00
C PRO A 151 23.92 -5.28 12.54
N LEU A 152 22.66 -5.38 12.10
CA LEU A 152 22.28 -5.03 10.73
C LEU A 152 22.45 -3.53 10.45
N ALA A 153 22.06 -2.66 11.37
CA ALA A 153 22.29 -1.22 11.26
C ALA A 153 23.78 -0.92 11.07
N TYR A 154 24.64 -1.55 11.88
CA TYR A 154 26.08 -1.39 11.75
C TYR A 154 26.61 -1.91 10.40
N ILE A 155 26.23 -3.12 9.99
CA ILE A 155 26.69 -3.74 8.74
C ILE A 155 26.25 -2.92 7.51
N ILE A 156 24.99 -2.46 7.47
CA ILE A 156 24.54 -1.66 6.32
C ILE A 156 25.22 -0.28 6.34
N ALA A 157 25.43 0.31 7.51
CA ALA A 157 26.10 1.61 7.62
C ALA A 157 27.54 1.58 7.07
N THR A 158 28.29 0.48 7.26
CA THR A 158 29.65 0.37 6.70
C THR A 158 29.67 0.38 5.18
N PHE A 159 28.67 -0.24 4.52
CA PHE A 159 28.54 -0.16 3.06
C PHE A 159 28.26 1.27 2.58
N TYR A 160 27.43 2.04 3.31
CA TYR A 160 27.16 3.43 2.97
C TYR A 160 28.36 4.35 3.21
N LEU A 161 29.18 4.10 4.24
CA LEU A 161 30.41 4.86 4.49
C LEU A 161 31.50 4.62 3.42
N GLN A 162 31.44 3.49 2.71
CA GLN A 162 32.37 3.19 1.60
C GLN A 162 31.92 3.83 0.28
N SER A 163 30.71 4.39 0.21
CA SER A 163 30.18 5.02 -1.00
C SER A 163 30.69 6.45 -1.19
N ASP A 164 30.61 6.96 -2.42
CA ASP A 164 30.99 8.35 -2.74
C ASP A 164 30.16 9.40 -1.98
N SER A 165 28.99 9.02 -1.43
CA SER A 165 28.14 9.87 -0.60
C SER A 165 28.84 10.32 0.70
N ALA A 166 29.86 9.60 1.16
CA ALA A 166 30.60 9.93 2.37
C ALA A 166 31.35 11.28 2.30
N LYS A 167 31.52 11.84 1.10
CA LYS A 167 32.20 13.13 0.87
C LYS A 167 31.33 14.36 1.19
N VAL A 168 30.03 14.18 1.40
CA VAL A 168 29.09 15.29 1.63
C VAL A 168 29.11 15.72 3.10
N ALA A 169 28.99 17.03 3.33
CA ALA A 169 29.00 17.62 4.67
C ALA A 169 27.98 16.95 5.60
N TYR A 170 28.43 16.62 6.81
CA TYR A 170 27.65 15.99 7.87
C TYR A 170 27.02 14.64 7.51
N PHE A 171 27.48 13.95 6.46
CA PHE A 171 26.93 12.65 6.06
C PHE A 171 27.14 11.58 7.13
N SER A 172 28.35 11.47 7.69
CA SER A 172 28.69 10.45 8.70
C SER A 172 27.90 10.64 9.99
N GLU A 173 27.78 11.90 10.44
CA GLU A 173 26.99 12.31 11.59
C GLU A 173 25.51 12.01 11.37
N SER A 174 24.98 12.32 10.18
CA SER A 174 23.59 12.06 9.81
C SER A 174 23.30 10.56 9.70
N LEU A 175 24.22 9.78 9.14
CA LEU A 175 24.11 8.32 9.05
C LEU A 175 24.12 7.69 10.45
N SER A 176 25.01 8.15 11.33
CA SER A 176 25.08 7.70 12.73
C SER A 176 23.77 8.01 13.47
N LEU A 177 23.24 9.22 13.28
CA LEU A 177 21.99 9.65 13.87
C LEU A 177 20.78 8.87 13.32
N TYR A 178 20.76 8.55 12.01
CA TYR A 178 19.78 7.65 11.40
C TYR A 178 19.88 6.23 11.94
N GLY A 179 21.09 5.71 12.15
CA GLY A 179 21.35 4.42 12.77
C GLY A 179 20.79 4.37 14.20
N LEU A 180 21.08 5.38 15.00
CA LEU A 180 20.51 5.53 16.36
C LEU A 180 18.99 5.63 16.32
N ALA A 181 18.43 6.48 15.46
CA ALA A 181 16.99 6.63 15.30
C ALA A 181 16.32 5.31 14.89
N THR A 182 16.96 4.52 14.02
CA THR A 182 16.46 3.21 13.58
C THR A 182 16.43 2.20 14.73
N VAL A 183 17.47 2.17 15.56
CA VAL A 183 17.49 1.30 16.77
C VAL A 183 16.43 1.75 17.77
N ILE A 184 16.26 3.06 17.99
CA ILE A 184 15.18 3.59 18.85
C ILE A 184 13.82 3.22 18.26
N GLU A 185 13.63 3.29 16.94
CA GLU A 185 12.37 2.91 16.30
C GLU A 185 12.06 1.42 16.51
N LEU A 186 13.06 0.54 16.49
CA LEU A 186 12.87 -0.88 16.80
C LEU A 186 12.40 -1.12 18.24
N LEU A 187 12.74 -0.23 19.18
CA LEU A 187 12.18 -0.29 20.53
C LEU A 187 10.67 -0.04 20.55
N ALA A 188 10.04 0.43 19.47
CA ALA A 188 8.59 0.53 19.39
C ALA A 188 7.91 -0.83 19.09
N GLU A 189 8.66 -1.87 18.69
CA GLU A 189 8.08 -3.17 18.33
C GLU A 189 7.27 -3.83 19.46
N PRO A 190 7.71 -3.86 20.73
CA PRO A 190 6.87 -4.34 21.83
C PRO A 190 5.50 -3.67 21.89
N GLY A 191 5.47 -2.33 21.74
CA GLY A 191 4.23 -1.55 21.71
C GLY A 191 3.37 -1.86 20.49
N PHE A 192 3.98 -1.99 19.31
CA PHE A 192 3.30 -2.36 18.08
C PHE A 192 2.62 -3.73 18.19
N VAL A 193 3.35 -4.73 18.68
CA VAL A 193 2.86 -6.11 18.79
C VAL A 193 1.70 -6.21 19.79
N VAL A 194 1.79 -5.51 20.92
CA VAL A 194 0.69 -5.40 21.90
C VAL A 194 -0.53 -4.73 21.27
N ALA A 195 -0.34 -3.63 20.53
CA ALA A 195 -1.43 -2.93 19.88
C ALA A 195 -2.12 -3.80 18.80
N GLN A 196 -1.33 -4.59 18.07
CA GLN A 196 -1.81 -5.51 17.04
C GLN A 196 -2.62 -6.67 17.62
N GLU A 197 -2.12 -7.32 18.68
CA GLU A 197 -2.83 -8.41 19.36
C GLU A 197 -4.16 -7.94 19.97
N LYS A 198 -4.17 -6.72 20.51
CA LYS A 198 -5.36 -6.10 21.09
C LYS A 198 -6.29 -5.44 20.07
N MET A 199 -5.94 -5.47 18.78
CA MET A 199 -6.70 -4.87 17.68
C MET A 199 -7.03 -3.37 17.88
N VAL A 200 -6.20 -2.63 18.63
CA VAL A 200 -6.37 -1.19 18.89
C VAL A 200 -5.74 -0.36 17.77
N PHE A 201 -6.29 -0.50 16.56
CA PHE A 201 -5.82 0.19 15.35
C PHE A 201 -5.79 1.72 15.49
N LYS A 202 -6.65 2.30 16.33
CA LYS A 202 -6.66 3.74 16.63
C LYS A 202 -5.37 4.21 17.31
N ILE A 203 -4.79 3.41 18.21
CA ILE A 203 -3.52 3.75 18.88
C ILE A 203 -2.39 3.73 17.87
N ARG A 204 -2.33 2.70 17.03
CA ARG A 204 -1.35 2.57 15.94
C ARG A 204 -1.42 3.76 14.97
N ALA A 205 -2.60 4.03 14.43
CA ALA A 205 -2.80 5.15 13.50
C ALA A 205 -2.40 6.48 14.13
N SER A 206 -2.75 6.70 15.40
CA SER A 206 -2.37 7.91 16.12
C SER A 206 -0.85 8.01 16.35
N ALA A 207 -0.17 6.92 16.71
CA ALA A 207 1.27 6.92 16.96
C ALA A 207 2.05 7.24 15.68
N GLU A 208 1.72 6.56 14.57
CA GLU A 208 2.33 6.79 13.27
C GLU A 208 2.08 8.22 12.76
N THR A 209 0.85 8.74 12.90
CA THR A 209 0.50 10.09 12.45
C THR A 209 1.22 11.16 13.26
N THR A 210 1.20 11.08 14.60
CA THR A 210 1.86 12.07 15.47
C THR A 210 3.37 12.09 15.23
N ALA A 211 4.01 10.93 15.12
CA ALA A 211 5.43 10.82 14.83
C ALA A 211 5.80 11.39 13.45
N THR A 212 5.00 11.09 12.42
CA THR A 212 5.21 11.60 11.06
C THR A 212 5.11 13.12 11.00
N ILE A 213 4.09 13.69 11.65
CA ILE A 213 3.89 15.14 11.76
C ILE A 213 5.13 15.77 12.40
N ALA A 214 5.60 15.25 13.53
CA ALA A 214 6.78 15.77 14.21
C ALA A 214 8.05 15.70 13.35
N ARG A 215 8.29 14.58 12.64
CA ARG A 215 9.40 14.45 11.67
C ARG A 215 9.38 15.55 10.62
N CYS A 216 8.22 15.77 10.01
CA CYS A 216 8.05 16.78 8.95
C CYS A 216 8.28 18.20 9.48
N PHE A 217 7.67 18.56 10.61
CA PHE A 217 7.80 19.89 11.19
C PHE A 217 9.22 20.16 11.68
N LEU A 218 9.86 19.20 12.34
CA LEU A 218 11.24 19.38 12.83
C LEU A 218 12.23 19.49 11.67
N ALA A 219 12.16 18.59 10.68
CA ALA A 219 13.04 18.66 9.51
C ALA A 219 12.84 19.97 8.73
N CYS A 220 11.59 20.37 8.47
CA CYS A 220 11.29 21.64 7.80
C CYS A 220 11.75 22.85 8.62
N GLY A 221 11.50 22.87 9.93
CA GLY A 221 11.91 23.95 10.82
C GLY A 221 13.43 24.13 10.84
N LEU A 222 14.18 23.03 10.94
CA LEU A 222 15.64 23.06 10.94
C LEU A 222 16.23 23.50 9.59
N VAL A 223 15.68 23.02 8.46
CA VAL A 223 16.12 23.47 7.12
C VAL A 223 15.83 24.95 6.91
N VAL A 224 14.63 25.43 7.25
CA VAL A 224 14.27 26.84 7.10
C VAL A 224 15.14 27.71 8.01
N TRP A 225 15.35 27.30 9.25
CA TRP A 225 16.22 28.00 10.19
C TRP A 225 17.66 28.08 9.67
N ALA A 226 18.23 26.97 9.20
CA ALA A 226 19.59 26.93 8.70
C ALA A 226 19.77 27.77 7.42
N SER A 227 18.82 27.67 6.49
CA SER A 227 18.80 28.48 5.27
C SER A 227 18.69 29.97 5.57
N THR A 228 17.92 30.36 6.58
CA THR A 228 17.75 31.77 6.96
C THR A 228 19.03 32.32 7.60
N ASN A 229 19.72 31.49 8.40
CA ASN A 229 20.96 31.85 9.07
C ASN A 229 22.23 31.55 8.25
N LYS A 230 22.09 31.16 6.97
CA LYS A 230 23.20 30.81 6.05
C LYS A 230 24.16 29.74 6.59
N HIS A 231 23.66 28.84 7.44
CA HIS A 231 24.43 27.68 7.91
C HIS A 231 24.17 26.50 6.98
N ASP A 232 25.22 25.88 6.45
CA ASP A 232 25.10 24.63 5.73
C ASP A 232 25.17 23.47 6.72
N ILE A 233 24.02 22.93 7.10
CA ILE A 233 23.89 21.76 7.97
C ILE A 233 23.65 20.46 7.17
N GLY A 234 23.85 20.51 5.85
CA GLY A 234 23.73 19.36 4.96
C GLY A 234 22.42 18.60 5.15
N VAL A 235 22.53 17.30 5.40
CA VAL A 235 21.40 16.37 5.59
C VAL A 235 20.99 16.14 7.05
N LEU A 236 21.62 16.83 8.00
CA LEU A 236 21.34 16.68 9.44
C LEU A 236 19.87 16.94 9.82
N PRO A 237 19.14 17.90 9.21
CA PRO A 237 17.72 18.11 9.50
C PRO A 237 16.84 16.88 9.30
N PHE A 238 17.14 16.07 8.27
CA PHE A 238 16.38 14.85 8.01
C PHE A 238 16.64 13.80 9.08
N ALA A 239 17.90 13.70 9.53
CA ALA A 239 18.29 12.77 10.59
C ALA A 239 17.69 13.16 11.95
N ALA A 240 17.69 14.46 12.27
CA ALA A 240 17.00 14.99 13.45
C ALA A 240 15.48 14.74 13.37
N GLY A 241 14.87 14.95 12.20
CA GLY A 241 13.49 14.59 11.92
C GLY A 241 13.21 13.11 12.17
N GLN A 242 14.03 12.20 11.65
CA GLN A 242 13.86 10.76 11.86
C GLN A 242 14.08 10.34 13.33
N LEU A 243 14.98 10.99 14.06
CA LEU A 243 15.12 10.77 15.49
C LEU A 243 13.85 11.18 16.25
N SER A 244 13.28 12.34 15.91
CA SER A 244 12.01 12.78 16.52
C SER A 244 10.85 11.84 16.22
N TYR A 245 10.81 11.29 15.00
CA TYR A 245 9.85 10.24 14.64
C TYR A 245 9.97 9.05 15.59
N ALA A 246 11.17 8.47 15.70
CA ALA A 246 11.43 7.29 16.51
C ALA A 246 11.10 7.53 17.99
N MET A 247 11.47 8.69 18.54
CA MET A 247 11.18 9.06 19.93
C MET A 247 9.67 9.19 20.18
N LEU A 248 8.96 9.97 19.36
CA LEU A 248 7.52 10.19 19.58
C LEU A 248 6.70 8.92 19.33
N LEU A 249 7.13 8.06 18.40
CA LEU A 249 6.51 6.77 18.15
C LEU A 249 6.53 5.92 19.43
N ASN A 250 7.70 5.77 20.05
CA ASN A 250 7.88 5.06 21.30
C ASN A 250 7.06 5.69 22.44
N ILE A 251 7.18 7.00 22.64
CA ILE A 251 6.44 7.73 23.69
C ILE A 251 4.94 7.49 23.55
N THR A 252 4.41 7.57 22.33
CA THR A 252 2.97 7.40 22.10
C THR A 252 2.50 5.97 22.36
N TYR A 253 3.26 4.95 21.93
CA TYR A 253 2.90 3.56 22.22
C TYR A 253 2.92 3.27 23.72
N TYR A 254 4.02 3.60 24.39
CA TYR A 254 4.19 3.28 25.81
C TYR A 254 3.22 4.06 26.70
N SER A 255 3.01 5.36 26.44
CA SER A 255 2.04 6.15 27.22
C SER A 255 0.61 5.64 27.07
N LYS A 256 0.16 5.36 25.84
CA LYS A 256 -1.23 4.94 25.59
C LYS A 256 -1.52 3.49 25.99
N LEU A 257 -0.50 2.63 26.02
CA LEU A 257 -0.67 1.22 26.39
C LEU A 257 -0.26 0.94 27.85
N TYR A 258 0.27 1.93 28.58
CA TYR A 258 0.68 1.77 29.98
C TYR A 258 -0.47 1.31 30.89
N GLU A 259 -1.65 1.91 30.73
CA GLU A 259 -2.84 1.56 31.51
C GLU A 259 -3.31 0.13 31.23
N ALA A 260 -3.24 -0.29 29.96
CA ALA A 260 -3.56 -1.66 29.55
C ALA A 260 -2.57 -2.68 30.13
N SER A 261 -1.27 -2.34 30.13
CA SER A 261 -0.23 -3.18 30.75
C SER A 261 -0.45 -3.37 32.24
N SER A 262 -0.82 -2.31 32.96
CA SER A 262 -1.08 -2.38 34.41
C SER A 262 -2.33 -3.18 34.75
N ARG A 263 -3.41 -3.06 33.96
CA ARG A 263 -4.67 -3.77 34.19
C ARG A 263 -4.58 -5.27 33.89
N GLU A 264 -3.81 -5.64 32.87
CA GLU A 264 -3.78 -7.02 32.38
C GLU A 264 -2.51 -7.79 32.77
N GLY A 265 -1.58 -7.15 33.49
CA GLY A 265 -0.45 -7.81 34.15
C GLY A 265 0.70 -8.24 33.23
N PHE A 266 0.74 -7.78 31.97
CA PHE A 266 1.88 -7.98 31.07
C PHE A 266 2.91 -6.84 31.18
N SER A 267 4.16 -7.08 30.79
CA SER A 267 5.21 -6.04 30.75
C SER A 267 5.67 -5.79 29.33
N PHE A 268 6.15 -4.57 29.07
CA PHE A 268 6.83 -4.24 27.82
C PHE A 268 8.27 -4.75 27.78
N LEU A 269 8.88 -5.05 28.93
CA LEU A 269 10.21 -5.64 29.01
C LEU A 269 10.13 -7.17 28.93
N PRO A 270 11.22 -7.85 28.50
CA PRO A 270 11.26 -9.30 28.50
C PRO A 270 11.05 -9.86 29.90
N LYS A 271 10.12 -10.81 30.05
CA LYS A 271 9.90 -11.54 31.31
C LYS A 271 9.97 -13.04 31.09
N PRO A 272 10.57 -13.80 32.02
CA PRO A 272 10.63 -15.25 31.91
C PRO A 272 9.23 -15.86 32.01
N LEU A 273 8.97 -16.84 31.16
CA LEU A 273 7.70 -17.55 31.03
C LEU A 273 7.86 -18.98 31.58
N ALA A 274 6.82 -19.50 32.22
CA ALA A 274 6.70 -20.92 32.53
C ALA A 274 5.73 -21.56 31.53
N SER A 275 6.04 -22.78 31.09
CA SER A 275 5.14 -23.59 30.29
C SER A 275 5.13 -25.02 30.81
N SER A 276 3.98 -25.68 30.77
CA SER A 276 3.82 -27.09 31.13
C SER A 276 4.65 -28.00 30.21
N GLU A 277 4.90 -27.57 28.96
CA GLU A 277 5.77 -28.28 28.01
C GLU A 277 7.16 -27.61 27.95
N LYS A 278 8.19 -28.28 28.48
CA LYS A 278 9.59 -27.79 28.43
C LYS A 278 10.10 -27.52 27.01
N SER A 279 9.52 -28.16 25.99
CA SER A 279 9.89 -27.97 24.58
C SER A 279 9.28 -26.71 23.95
N TYR A 280 8.23 -26.13 24.54
CA TYR A 280 7.52 -24.99 23.95
C TYR A 280 8.34 -23.69 23.98
N LEU A 281 9.23 -23.53 24.97
CA LEU A 281 10.02 -22.32 25.19
C LEU A 281 11.50 -22.53 24.83
N ILE A 282 12.11 -21.53 24.19
CA ILE A 282 13.55 -21.35 24.02
C ILE A 282 14.02 -20.39 25.10
N MET A 283 15.00 -20.82 25.89
CA MET A 283 15.61 -20.03 26.96
C MET A 283 14.60 -19.50 28.02
N SER A 284 13.41 -20.09 28.12
CA SER A 284 12.30 -19.59 28.97
C SER A 284 11.77 -18.20 28.60
N TYR A 285 12.14 -17.64 27.44
CA TYR A 285 11.66 -16.32 26.98
C TYR A 285 10.90 -16.38 25.66
N PHE A 286 11.30 -17.23 24.72
CA PHE A 286 10.77 -17.21 23.35
C PHE A 286 9.98 -18.46 23.03
N SER A 287 8.84 -18.36 22.35
CA SER A 287 8.10 -19.55 21.92
C SER A 287 8.74 -20.18 20.68
N ARG A 288 9.06 -21.49 20.73
CA ARG A 288 9.63 -22.24 19.60
C ARG A 288 8.80 -22.13 18.32
N PRO A 289 7.47 -22.34 18.34
CA PRO A 289 6.67 -22.30 17.11
C PRO A 289 6.72 -20.94 16.43
N LEU A 290 6.71 -19.85 17.21
CA LEU A 290 6.75 -18.50 16.67
C LEU A 290 8.13 -18.15 16.10
N CYS A 291 9.21 -18.56 16.76
CA CYS A 291 10.57 -18.34 16.24
C CYS A 291 10.81 -19.11 14.93
N LEU A 292 10.36 -20.37 14.85
CA LEU A 292 10.48 -21.17 13.63
C LEU A 292 9.62 -20.58 12.49
N LEU A 293 8.39 -20.16 12.79
CA LEU A 293 7.53 -19.49 11.81
C LEU A 293 8.19 -18.19 11.32
N THR A 294 8.67 -17.34 12.24
CA THR A 294 9.37 -16.08 11.91
C THR A 294 10.59 -16.34 11.03
N GLY A 295 11.43 -17.33 11.39
CA GLY A 295 12.59 -17.72 10.60
C GLY A 295 12.23 -18.21 9.19
N SER A 296 11.18 -19.02 9.04
CA SER A 296 10.71 -19.49 7.73
C SER A 296 10.21 -18.35 6.83
N LEU A 297 9.56 -17.33 7.43
CA LEU A 297 9.02 -16.17 6.70
C LEU A 297 10.09 -15.12 6.38
N PHE A 298 11.26 -15.18 7.00
CA PHE A 298 12.35 -14.26 6.74
C PHE A 298 12.82 -14.31 5.29
N ILE A 299 13.04 -15.51 4.73
CA ILE A 299 13.49 -15.68 3.34
C ILE A 299 12.43 -15.14 2.37
N GLN A 300 11.15 -15.44 2.61
CA GLN A 300 10.05 -14.92 1.80
C GLN A 300 10.02 -13.38 1.83
N SER A 301 10.22 -12.79 3.02
CA SER A 301 10.25 -11.35 3.19
C SER A 301 11.46 -10.73 2.48
N ALA A 302 12.63 -11.36 2.53
CA ALA A 302 13.83 -10.90 1.83
C ALA A 302 13.62 -10.81 0.30
N VAL A 303 12.98 -11.82 -0.30
CA VAL A 303 12.62 -11.78 -1.73
C VAL A 303 11.63 -10.64 -2.01
N LYS A 304 10.62 -10.47 -1.15
CA LYS A 304 9.65 -9.38 -1.26
C LYS A 304 10.30 -8.00 -1.12
N TYR A 305 11.31 -7.85 -0.28
CA TYR A 305 12.07 -6.61 -0.13
C TYR A 305 12.71 -6.22 -1.45
N VAL A 306 13.45 -7.13 -2.08
CA VAL A 306 14.10 -6.88 -3.38
C VAL A 306 13.06 -6.55 -4.46
N LEU A 307 11.94 -7.28 -4.49
CA LEU A 307 10.85 -7.01 -5.43
C LEU A 307 10.21 -5.63 -5.27
N THR A 308 10.18 -5.10 -4.03
CA THR A 308 9.47 -3.86 -3.71
C THR A 308 10.40 -2.64 -3.73
N GLN A 309 11.65 -2.80 -3.28
CA GLN A 309 12.64 -1.73 -3.16
C GLN A 309 13.71 -1.79 -4.26
N GLY A 310 13.55 -2.69 -5.23
CA GLY A 310 14.58 -2.91 -6.25
C GLY A 310 14.80 -1.71 -7.16
N ASP A 311 13.80 -0.85 -7.39
CA ASP A 311 14.00 0.41 -8.11
C ASP A 311 14.88 1.38 -7.31
N ALA A 312 14.63 1.56 -6.01
CA ALA A 312 15.47 2.36 -5.12
C ALA A 312 16.90 1.79 -5.02
N LEU A 313 17.06 0.47 -4.92
CA LEU A 313 18.37 -0.19 -4.88
C LEU A 313 19.14 0.00 -6.19
N LEU A 314 18.48 -0.14 -7.35
CA LEU A 314 19.09 0.08 -8.66
C LEU A 314 19.42 1.57 -8.87
N MET A 315 18.55 2.47 -8.42
CA MET A 315 18.82 3.91 -8.44
C MET A 315 20.07 4.23 -7.63
N VAL A 316 20.16 3.81 -6.37
CA VAL A 316 21.31 4.11 -5.50
C VAL A 316 22.62 3.50 -6.02
N SER A 317 22.56 2.33 -6.67
CA SER A 317 23.76 1.64 -7.15
C SER A 317 24.25 2.08 -8.53
N LEU A 318 23.37 2.58 -9.41
CA LEU A 318 23.72 2.83 -10.82
C LEU A 318 23.77 4.30 -11.22
N SER A 319 23.43 5.23 -10.31
CA SER A 319 23.27 6.65 -10.66
C SER A 319 23.95 7.63 -9.71
N SER A 320 24.11 8.87 -10.18
CA SER A 320 24.63 9.98 -9.39
C SER A 320 23.63 10.48 -8.35
N LEU A 321 24.11 11.18 -7.31
CA LEU A 321 23.27 11.77 -6.27
C LEU A 321 22.22 12.75 -6.82
N GLN A 322 22.58 13.49 -7.86
CA GLN A 322 21.70 14.44 -8.54
C GLN A 322 20.55 13.72 -9.24
N GLU A 323 20.84 12.60 -9.93
CA GLU A 323 19.83 11.76 -10.58
C GLU A 323 18.92 11.06 -9.56
N GLN A 324 19.47 10.62 -8.43
CA GLN A 324 18.69 10.07 -7.31
C GLN A 324 17.69 11.10 -6.77
N GLY A 325 18.15 12.34 -6.56
CA GLY A 325 17.28 13.44 -6.15
C GLY A 325 16.21 13.78 -7.18
N ALA A 326 16.57 13.81 -8.46
CA ALA A 326 15.63 14.04 -9.56
C ALA A 326 14.57 12.95 -9.65
N PHE A 327 14.95 11.67 -9.55
CA PHE A 327 14.03 10.54 -9.54
C PHE A 327 13.14 10.52 -8.29
N ALA A 328 13.71 10.76 -7.11
CA ALA A 328 12.96 10.84 -5.86
C ALA A 328 11.90 11.96 -5.92
N LEU A 329 12.26 13.11 -6.48
CA LEU A 329 11.33 14.21 -6.68
C LEU A 329 10.23 13.85 -7.69
N ALA A 330 10.63 13.35 -8.86
CA ALA A 330 9.70 13.03 -9.94
C ALA A 330 8.73 11.90 -9.56
N SER A 331 9.22 10.85 -8.88
CA SER A 331 8.37 9.77 -8.36
C SER A 331 7.42 10.24 -7.25
N ASN A 332 7.84 11.18 -6.41
CA ASN A 332 6.97 11.78 -5.40
C ASN A 332 5.82 12.58 -6.03
N TYR A 333 6.09 13.40 -7.05
CA TYR A 333 5.03 14.15 -7.75
C TYR A 333 4.20 13.26 -8.67
N GLY A 334 4.84 12.46 -9.51
CA GLY A 334 4.16 11.58 -10.46
C GLY A 334 3.33 10.50 -9.78
N GLY A 335 3.82 9.94 -8.67
CA GLY A 335 3.10 8.97 -7.85
C GLY A 335 2.00 9.58 -6.96
N LEU A 336 1.87 10.91 -6.90
CA LEU A 336 0.82 11.57 -6.11
C LEU A 336 -0.58 11.24 -6.64
N VAL A 337 -0.76 11.21 -7.96
CA VAL A 337 -2.05 10.83 -8.59
C VAL A 337 -2.40 9.39 -8.23
N ALA A 338 -1.43 8.47 -8.32
CA ALA A 338 -1.64 7.08 -7.92
C ALA A 338 -2.06 6.97 -6.44
N ARG A 339 -1.41 7.72 -5.54
CA ARG A 339 -1.70 7.70 -4.10
C ARG A 339 -3.00 8.39 -3.71
N MET A 340 -3.36 9.50 -4.36
CA MET A 340 -4.52 10.31 -3.96
C MET A 340 -5.80 9.89 -4.67
N LEU A 341 -5.71 9.34 -5.89
CA LEU A 341 -6.86 9.00 -6.72
C LEU A 341 -6.97 7.50 -6.99
N PHE A 342 -5.93 6.86 -7.53
CA PHE A 342 -6.06 5.47 -8.00
C PHE A 342 -6.13 4.47 -6.85
N GLN A 343 -5.28 4.60 -5.83
CA GLN A 343 -5.22 3.69 -4.70
C GLN A 343 -6.57 3.57 -3.97
N PRO A 344 -7.27 4.66 -3.61
CA PRO A 344 -8.56 4.51 -2.96
C PRO A 344 -9.65 3.91 -3.85
N ILE A 345 -9.62 4.19 -5.16
CA ILE A 345 -10.53 3.55 -6.12
C ILE A 345 -10.21 2.05 -6.23
N GLU A 346 -8.93 1.68 -6.25
CA GLU A 346 -8.48 0.28 -6.26
C GLU A 346 -8.96 -0.49 -5.03
N GLU A 347 -8.77 0.07 -3.83
CA GLU A 347 -9.20 -0.54 -2.56
C GLU A 347 -10.73 -0.70 -2.50
N SER A 348 -11.48 0.32 -2.95
CA SER A 348 -12.94 0.25 -3.07
C SER A 348 -13.39 -0.82 -4.07
N SER A 349 -12.75 -0.88 -5.24
CA SER A 349 -13.05 -1.83 -6.30
C SER A 349 -12.80 -3.27 -5.86
N ARG A 350 -11.69 -3.53 -5.14
CA ARG A 350 -11.39 -4.85 -4.57
C ARG A 350 -12.51 -5.35 -3.67
N ASN A 351 -12.99 -4.50 -2.76
CA ASN A 351 -14.09 -4.84 -1.85
C ASN A 351 -15.40 -5.07 -2.60
N LEU A 352 -15.67 -4.27 -3.64
CA LEU A 352 -16.85 -4.42 -4.49
C LEU A 352 -16.83 -5.75 -5.25
N PHE A 353 -15.75 -6.07 -5.94
CA PHE A 353 -15.62 -7.31 -6.71
C PHE A 353 -15.70 -8.54 -5.80
N SER A 354 -15.04 -8.52 -4.63
CA SER A 354 -15.15 -9.62 -3.66
C SER A 354 -16.60 -9.85 -3.21
N LYS A 355 -17.41 -8.80 -3.02
CA LYS A 355 -18.84 -8.96 -2.64
C LYS A 355 -19.68 -9.48 -3.80
N LEU A 356 -19.54 -8.90 -4.99
CA LEU A 356 -20.31 -9.30 -6.18
C LEU A 356 -20.03 -10.76 -6.56
N LEU A 357 -18.76 -11.17 -6.55
CA LEU A 357 -18.35 -12.48 -7.05
C LEU A 357 -18.38 -13.58 -5.98
N SER A 358 -18.31 -13.24 -4.68
CA SER A 358 -18.56 -14.24 -3.61
C SER A 358 -20.02 -14.71 -3.57
N SER A 359 -20.98 -13.85 -3.92
CA SER A 359 -22.40 -14.21 -4.04
C SER A 359 -22.70 -15.19 -5.20
N SER A 360 -21.69 -15.45 -6.05
CA SER A 360 -21.79 -16.30 -7.25
C SER A 360 -21.20 -17.71 -7.05
N SER A 361 -20.74 -18.07 -5.84
CA SER A 361 -20.03 -19.34 -5.63
C SER A 361 -20.91 -20.58 -5.92
N PRO A 362 -20.40 -21.60 -6.63
CA PRO A 362 -21.17 -22.78 -7.04
C PRO A 362 -21.56 -23.75 -5.91
N ASP A 363 -21.04 -23.57 -4.69
CA ASP A 363 -21.17 -24.56 -3.61
C ASP A 363 -22.60 -24.68 -3.03
N SER A 364 -23.52 -23.78 -3.39
CA SER A 364 -24.94 -23.89 -3.01
C SER A 364 -25.78 -24.80 -3.91
N ARG A 365 -25.18 -25.48 -4.92
CA ARG A 365 -25.89 -26.47 -5.75
C ARG A 365 -25.82 -27.92 -5.24
N SER A 366 -25.27 -28.15 -4.04
CA SER A 366 -25.22 -29.50 -3.45
C SER A 366 -25.76 -29.56 -2.02
N SER A 367 -27.06 -29.30 -1.87
CA SER A 367 -27.82 -29.94 -0.80
C SER A 367 -29.17 -30.37 -1.33
N THR A 368 -29.16 -31.60 -1.86
CA THR A 368 -30.33 -32.42 -2.12
C THR A 368 -31.18 -32.52 -0.86
N THR A 369 -32.39 -31.95 -0.86
CA THR A 369 -33.50 -32.55 -0.11
C THR A 369 -34.59 -32.90 -1.11
N LYS A 370 -34.67 -34.20 -1.40
CA LYS A 370 -35.78 -34.82 -2.13
C LYS A 370 -37.08 -34.51 -1.38
N GLN A 371 -38.08 -33.98 -2.08
CA GLN A 371 -39.49 -34.30 -1.80
C GLN A 371 -40.21 -34.58 -3.13
N PRO A 372 -41.19 -35.51 -3.11
CA PRO A 372 -41.61 -36.24 -4.30
C PRO A 372 -42.56 -35.43 -5.18
N SER A 373 -42.45 -35.69 -6.47
CA SER A 373 -43.40 -35.30 -7.51
C SER A 373 -44.82 -35.81 -7.25
N THR A 374 -45.80 -34.92 -7.37
CA THR A 374 -47.07 -35.25 -8.03
C THR A 374 -47.30 -34.19 -9.11
N GLY A 375 -47.56 -34.67 -10.32
CA GLY A 375 -47.45 -33.88 -11.55
C GLY A 375 -48.61 -32.92 -11.78
N VAL A 376 -48.44 -32.04 -12.76
CA VAL A 376 -49.22 -31.97 -14.02
C VAL A 376 -48.38 -31.16 -15.02
N ALA A 377 -48.30 -31.68 -16.25
CA ALA A 377 -47.65 -31.06 -17.40
C ALA A 377 -48.41 -29.80 -17.87
N GLY A 378 -47.69 -28.77 -18.29
CA GLY A 378 -48.31 -27.56 -18.85
C GLY A 378 -47.30 -26.54 -19.38
N ASN A 379 -47.00 -26.70 -20.68
CA ASN A 379 -46.56 -25.74 -21.70
C ASN A 379 -45.49 -24.66 -21.45
N GLN A 380 -44.59 -24.67 -22.43
CA GLN A 380 -43.70 -23.62 -22.89
C GLN A 380 -44.45 -22.28 -23.07
N ASP A 381 -43.77 -21.20 -22.68
CA ASP A 381 -43.72 -19.87 -23.31
C ASP A 381 -43.64 -18.78 -22.24
N ALA A 382 -42.41 -18.39 -21.88
CA ALA A 382 -42.15 -17.09 -21.25
C ALA A 382 -40.71 -16.62 -21.53
N SER A 383 -40.64 -15.48 -22.22
CA SER A 383 -39.49 -14.62 -22.50
C SER A 383 -38.41 -14.55 -21.40
N PRO A 384 -37.11 -14.42 -21.74
CA PRO A 384 -36.02 -14.37 -20.75
C PRO A 384 -36.07 -13.06 -19.95
N SER A 385 -36.70 -13.10 -18.78
CA SER A 385 -36.66 -12.01 -17.81
C SER A 385 -35.26 -11.90 -17.18
N GLU A 386 -34.64 -10.74 -17.38
CA GLU A 386 -33.34 -10.29 -16.89
C GLU A 386 -33.08 -10.67 -15.43
N THR A 387 -32.46 -11.82 -15.20
CA THR A 387 -31.85 -12.15 -13.91
C THR A 387 -30.47 -11.51 -13.94
N HIS A 388 -30.28 -10.41 -13.20
CA HIS A 388 -28.99 -9.69 -13.13
C HIS A 388 -27.86 -10.67 -12.76
N ASN A 389 -27.07 -11.09 -13.75
CA ASN A 389 -25.92 -11.96 -13.52
C ASN A 389 -24.82 -11.14 -12.81
N PRO A 390 -24.49 -11.41 -11.54
CA PRO A 390 -23.47 -10.68 -10.79
C PRO A 390 -22.12 -10.62 -11.52
N LEU A 391 -21.81 -11.64 -12.33
CA LEU A 391 -20.62 -11.68 -13.19
C LEU A 391 -20.63 -10.59 -14.27
N ARG A 392 -21.78 -10.38 -14.96
CA ARG A 392 -21.92 -9.31 -15.97
C ARG A 392 -21.82 -7.93 -15.34
N SER A 393 -22.39 -7.76 -14.14
CA SER A 393 -22.26 -6.52 -13.38
C SER A 393 -20.80 -6.22 -13.03
N ALA A 394 -20.06 -7.22 -12.53
CA ALA A 394 -18.63 -7.06 -12.26
C ALA A 394 -17.82 -6.75 -13.53
N GLN A 395 -18.15 -7.39 -14.66
CA GLN A 395 -17.55 -7.12 -15.97
C GLN A 395 -17.80 -5.69 -16.44
N SER A 396 -19.05 -5.21 -16.38
CA SER A 396 -19.41 -3.84 -16.76
C SER A 396 -18.64 -2.83 -15.93
N ILE A 397 -18.61 -3.00 -14.61
CA ILE A 397 -17.92 -2.07 -13.70
C ILE A 397 -16.41 -2.07 -13.97
N LEU A 398 -15.79 -3.23 -14.21
CA LEU A 398 -14.38 -3.30 -14.59
C LEU A 398 -14.11 -2.56 -15.90
N ASN A 399 -14.95 -2.76 -16.92
CA ASN A 399 -14.83 -2.08 -18.21
C ASN A 399 -15.00 -0.56 -18.07
N ASP A 400 -15.98 -0.11 -17.28
CA ASP A 400 -16.20 1.31 -17.02
C ASP A 400 -14.99 1.93 -16.33
N ILE A 401 -14.49 1.34 -15.24
CA ILE A 401 -13.31 1.89 -14.55
C ILE A 401 -12.08 1.91 -15.47
N LEU A 402 -11.83 0.84 -16.23
CA LEU A 402 -10.72 0.80 -17.18
C LEU A 402 -10.86 1.85 -18.29
N LYS A 403 -12.05 2.03 -18.85
CA LYS A 403 -12.30 3.06 -19.87
C LYS A 403 -12.10 4.46 -19.30
N LEU A 404 -12.58 4.73 -18.09
CA LEU A 404 -12.34 5.99 -17.39
C LEU A 404 -10.84 6.24 -17.20
N TYR A 405 -10.09 5.22 -16.79
CA TYR A 405 -8.64 5.30 -16.60
C TYR A 405 -7.91 5.55 -17.93
N LEU A 406 -8.32 4.92 -19.03
CA LEU A 406 -7.75 5.20 -20.36
C LEU A 406 -8.05 6.62 -20.83
N LEU A 407 -9.24 7.17 -20.55
CA LEU A 407 -9.55 8.57 -20.85
C LEU A 407 -8.70 9.54 -20.04
N LEU A 408 -8.50 9.28 -18.75
CA LEU A 408 -7.58 10.07 -17.93
C LEU A 408 -6.12 9.91 -18.40
N SER A 409 -5.76 8.71 -18.87
CA SER A 409 -4.43 8.42 -19.41
C SER A 409 -4.13 9.21 -20.68
N LEU A 410 -5.14 9.42 -21.55
CA LEU A 410 -4.98 10.29 -22.72
C LEU A 410 -4.59 11.71 -22.31
N VAL A 411 -5.24 12.27 -21.29
CA VAL A 411 -4.93 13.60 -20.75
C VAL A 411 -3.51 13.61 -20.16
N ALA A 412 -3.15 12.60 -19.36
CA ALA A 412 -1.84 12.51 -18.74
C ALA A 412 -0.71 12.41 -19.77
N CYS A 413 -0.87 11.59 -20.83
CA CYS A 413 0.14 11.44 -21.88
C CYS A 413 0.22 12.63 -22.83
N ALA A 414 -0.91 13.28 -23.14
CA ALA A 414 -0.94 14.38 -24.09
C ALA A 414 -0.46 15.71 -23.47
N LEU A 415 -0.90 16.00 -22.24
CA LEU A 415 -0.62 17.27 -21.59
C LEU A 415 0.54 17.17 -20.60
N GLY A 416 0.67 16.04 -19.91
CA GLY A 416 1.62 15.86 -18.81
C GLY A 416 3.07 16.15 -19.18
N PRO A 417 3.64 15.59 -20.25
CA PRO A 417 5.05 15.79 -20.60
C PRO A 417 5.44 17.25 -20.81
N THR A 418 4.53 18.07 -21.33
CA THR A 418 4.77 19.51 -21.57
C THR A 418 4.40 20.37 -20.36
N ILE A 419 3.31 20.05 -19.65
CA ILE A 419 2.81 20.85 -18.53
C ILE A 419 3.56 20.54 -17.21
N ALA A 420 3.96 19.29 -16.98
CA ALA A 420 4.57 18.88 -15.71
C ALA A 420 5.89 19.62 -15.39
N PRO A 421 6.80 19.88 -16.35
CA PRO A 421 7.96 20.74 -16.12
C PRO A 421 7.60 22.18 -15.70
N LEU A 422 6.54 22.76 -16.30
CA LEU A 422 6.06 24.10 -15.94
C LEU A 422 5.50 24.13 -14.52
N LEU A 423 4.70 23.12 -14.17
CA LEU A 423 4.17 22.96 -12.81
C LEU A 423 5.30 22.71 -11.80
N LEU A 424 6.34 21.96 -12.17
CA LEU A 424 7.49 21.75 -11.30
C LEU A 424 8.22 23.07 -11.01
N ARG A 425 8.42 23.93 -12.01
CA ARG A 425 9.01 25.26 -11.82
C ARG A 425 8.18 26.14 -10.89
N LEU A 426 6.85 26.07 -10.98
CA LEU A 426 5.94 26.80 -10.10
C LEU A 426 5.99 26.28 -8.65
N VAL A 427 6.00 24.96 -8.49
CA VAL A 427 5.81 24.29 -7.20
C VAL A 427 7.14 24.14 -6.45
N ALA A 428 8.15 23.52 -7.07
CA ALA A 428 9.47 23.26 -6.49
C ALA A 428 10.48 24.40 -6.69
N GLY A 429 10.27 25.27 -7.69
CA GLY A 429 11.14 26.42 -7.98
C GLY A 429 12.14 26.17 -9.10
N SER A 430 12.83 27.23 -9.55
CA SER A 430 13.70 27.20 -10.73
C SER A 430 14.92 26.28 -10.60
N ARG A 431 15.45 26.11 -9.37
CA ARG A 431 16.59 25.22 -9.07
C ARG A 431 16.35 23.77 -9.47
N TRP A 432 15.10 23.32 -9.38
CA TRP A 432 14.69 21.97 -9.76
C TRP A 432 14.36 21.88 -11.25
N SER A 433 13.86 22.96 -11.84
CA SER A 433 13.54 22.96 -13.27
C SER A 433 14.78 22.89 -14.16
N SER A 434 15.94 23.34 -13.67
CA SER A 434 17.23 23.30 -14.37
C SER A 434 17.96 21.96 -14.30
N THR A 435 17.42 20.98 -13.57
CA THR A 435 18.00 19.63 -13.49
C THR A 435 17.20 18.62 -14.32
N SER A 436 17.67 17.37 -14.36
CA SER A 436 16.94 16.24 -14.97
C SER A 436 15.60 15.94 -14.31
N ALA A 437 15.24 16.58 -13.19
CA ALA A 437 13.94 16.37 -12.55
C ALA A 437 12.75 16.74 -13.46
N SER A 438 12.90 17.76 -14.30
CA SER A 438 11.88 18.16 -15.28
C SER A 438 11.63 17.06 -16.32
N SER A 439 12.70 16.53 -16.91
CA SER A 439 12.61 15.52 -17.96
C SER A 439 12.18 14.16 -17.39
N VAL A 440 12.67 13.78 -16.22
CA VAL A 440 12.22 12.57 -15.50
C VAL A 440 10.73 12.68 -15.16
N LEU A 441 10.25 13.83 -14.67
CA LEU A 441 8.83 14.02 -14.37
C LEU A 441 7.97 13.97 -15.65
N ALA A 442 8.44 14.55 -16.75
CA ALA A 442 7.76 14.46 -18.04
C ALA A 442 7.66 13.00 -18.53
N THR A 443 8.75 12.23 -18.42
CA THR A 443 8.77 10.79 -18.74
C THR A 443 7.84 10.01 -17.81
N TYR A 444 7.75 10.38 -16.53
CA TYR A 444 6.83 9.77 -15.57
C TYR A 444 5.35 9.94 -15.95
N CYS A 445 4.98 10.99 -16.70
CA CYS A 445 3.61 11.15 -17.20
C CYS A 445 3.17 10.00 -18.12
N TYR A 446 4.09 9.36 -18.85
CA TYR A 446 3.81 8.14 -19.63
C TYR A 446 3.69 6.88 -18.75
N TYR A 447 4.24 6.92 -17.54
CA TYR A 447 4.17 5.83 -16.58
C TYR A 447 2.88 5.83 -15.75
N ILE A 448 2.28 7.00 -15.48
CA ILE A 448 1.01 7.15 -14.75
C ILE A 448 -0.13 6.26 -15.29
N PRO A 449 -0.38 6.19 -16.62
CA PRO A 449 -1.36 5.28 -17.19
C PRO A 449 -1.15 3.82 -16.80
N LEU A 450 0.10 3.37 -16.80
CA LEU A 450 0.44 1.98 -16.49
C LEU A 450 0.18 1.67 -15.02
N LEU A 451 0.47 2.61 -14.11
CA LEU A 451 0.10 2.49 -12.70
C LEU A 451 -1.42 2.36 -12.51
N ALA A 452 -2.21 3.18 -13.23
CA ALA A 452 -3.66 3.14 -13.15
C ALA A 452 -4.24 1.78 -13.58
N LEU A 453 -3.82 1.30 -14.76
CA LEU A 453 -4.28 0.02 -15.31
C LEU A 453 -3.81 -1.17 -14.48
N ASN A 454 -2.56 -1.15 -14.01
CA ASN A 454 -2.03 -2.20 -13.14
C ASN A 454 -2.83 -2.29 -11.83
N GLY A 455 -3.09 -1.16 -11.16
CA GLY A 455 -3.82 -1.13 -9.89
C GLY A 455 -5.22 -1.77 -10.00
N ILE A 456 -6.05 -1.33 -10.96
CA ILE A 456 -7.41 -1.86 -11.08
C ILE A 456 -7.47 -3.34 -11.50
N THR A 457 -6.56 -3.77 -12.38
CA THR A 457 -6.50 -5.18 -12.78
C THR A 457 -6.03 -6.08 -11.63
N GLU A 458 -5.11 -5.60 -10.79
CA GLU A 458 -4.68 -6.33 -9.59
C GLU A 458 -5.73 -6.33 -8.48
N ALA A 459 -6.53 -5.27 -8.33
CA ALA A 459 -7.70 -5.29 -7.45
C ALA A 459 -8.68 -6.39 -7.83
N PHE A 460 -8.97 -6.55 -9.13
CA PHE A 460 -9.83 -7.63 -9.61
C PHE A 460 -9.21 -8.99 -9.30
N ILE A 461 -7.95 -9.22 -9.66
CA ILE A 461 -7.27 -10.52 -9.43
C ILE A 461 -7.24 -10.87 -7.94
N SER A 462 -6.88 -9.91 -7.09
CA SER A 462 -6.85 -10.10 -5.64
C SER A 462 -8.22 -10.43 -5.05
N SER A 463 -9.30 -10.06 -5.74
CA SER A 463 -10.68 -10.33 -5.29
C SER A 463 -11.20 -11.72 -5.66
N VAL A 464 -10.64 -12.36 -6.70
CA VAL A 464 -11.14 -13.64 -7.25
C VAL A 464 -10.12 -14.79 -7.26
N ALA A 465 -8.82 -14.48 -7.20
CA ALA A 465 -7.77 -15.47 -7.36
C ALA A 465 -7.65 -16.39 -6.15
N THR A 466 -7.51 -17.69 -6.41
CA THR A 466 -7.22 -18.69 -5.38
C THR A 466 -5.79 -18.55 -4.86
N SER A 467 -5.48 -19.12 -3.68
CA SER A 467 -4.12 -19.11 -3.13
C SER A 467 -3.07 -19.69 -4.09
N LYS A 468 -3.43 -20.72 -4.86
CA LYS A 468 -2.53 -21.31 -5.89
C LYS A 468 -2.22 -20.31 -7.01
N GLN A 469 -3.23 -19.60 -7.50
CA GLN A 469 -3.08 -18.58 -8.55
C GLN A 469 -2.29 -17.36 -8.04
N LEU A 470 -2.51 -16.94 -6.80
CA LEU A 470 -1.75 -15.85 -6.17
C LEU A 470 -0.27 -16.21 -5.93
N HIS A 471 0.01 -17.48 -5.60
CA HIS A 471 1.38 -17.99 -5.56
C HIS A 471 2.03 -18.02 -6.94
N ALA A 472 1.31 -18.50 -7.97
CA ALA A 472 1.80 -18.46 -9.34
C ALA A 472 2.08 -17.02 -9.82
N GLN A 473 1.19 -16.07 -9.50
CA GLN A 473 1.40 -14.64 -9.74
C GLN A 473 2.72 -14.17 -9.10
N SER A 474 2.94 -14.50 -7.82
CA SER A 474 4.16 -14.10 -7.11
C SER A 474 5.43 -14.62 -7.77
N ILE A 475 5.41 -15.83 -8.34
CA ILE A 475 6.55 -16.40 -9.10
C ILE A 475 6.77 -15.62 -10.40
N TRP A 476 5.70 -15.30 -11.14
CA TRP A 476 5.79 -14.47 -12.34
C TRP A 476 6.34 -13.07 -12.04
N MET A 477 5.97 -12.47 -10.89
CA MET A 477 6.52 -11.18 -10.45
C MET A 477 8.04 -11.24 -10.25
N CYS A 478 8.59 -12.36 -9.76
CA CYS A 478 10.05 -12.56 -9.72
C CYS A 478 10.69 -12.55 -11.11
N GLY A 479 10.05 -13.19 -12.10
CA GLY A 479 10.53 -13.16 -13.49
C GLY A 479 10.50 -11.77 -14.09
N PHE A 480 9.41 -11.03 -13.88
CA PHE A 480 9.29 -9.64 -14.33
C PHE A 480 10.33 -8.72 -13.69
N PHE A 481 10.67 -8.96 -12.42
CA PHE A 481 11.74 -8.24 -11.74
C PHE A 481 13.11 -8.44 -12.37
N VAL A 482 13.44 -9.66 -12.82
CA VAL A 482 14.72 -9.92 -13.52
C VAL A 482 14.79 -9.12 -14.82
N ILE A 483 13.70 -9.10 -15.59
CA ILE A 483 13.61 -8.31 -16.84
C ILE A 483 13.70 -6.82 -16.54
N PHE A 484 13.01 -6.35 -15.49
CA PHE A 484 13.09 -4.98 -14.99
C PHE A 484 14.52 -4.60 -14.63
N ALA A 485 15.19 -5.39 -13.80
CA ALA A 485 16.56 -5.11 -13.37
C ALA A 485 17.54 -5.10 -14.55
N GLY A 486 17.41 -6.05 -15.49
CA GLY A 486 18.18 -6.06 -16.73
C GLY A 486 17.93 -4.84 -17.61
N SER A 487 16.66 -4.42 -17.74
CA SER A 487 16.28 -3.21 -18.49
C SER A 487 16.81 -1.94 -17.83
N SER A 488 16.79 -1.86 -16.50
CA SER A 488 17.36 -0.75 -15.74
C SER A 488 18.87 -0.64 -15.97
N VAL A 489 19.61 -1.75 -15.87
CA VAL A 489 21.05 -1.76 -16.18
C VAL A 489 21.28 -1.34 -17.64
N PHE A 490 20.49 -1.84 -18.58
CA PHE A 490 20.61 -1.47 -19.99
C PHE A 490 20.38 0.04 -20.22
N PHE A 491 19.27 0.59 -19.76
CA PHE A 491 18.94 2.01 -20.00
C PHE A 491 19.84 2.97 -19.21
N MET A 492 20.21 2.63 -17.98
CA MET A 492 21.02 3.51 -17.13
C MET A 492 22.50 3.44 -17.48
N ARG A 493 23.06 2.24 -17.68
CA ARG A 493 24.50 2.06 -17.91
C ARG A 493 24.91 2.16 -19.36
N PHE A 494 24.16 1.54 -20.27
CA PHE A 494 24.53 1.47 -21.68
C PHE A 494 23.98 2.65 -22.49
N LEU A 495 22.70 3.00 -22.31
CA LEU A 495 22.11 4.16 -23.00
C LEU A 495 22.37 5.50 -22.30
N GLN A 496 22.86 5.48 -21.06
CA GLN A 496 23.11 6.68 -20.24
C GLN A 496 21.89 7.59 -20.09
N TRP A 497 20.68 7.00 -20.01
CA TRP A 497 19.45 7.75 -19.80
C TRP A 497 19.21 8.13 -18.32
N GLY A 498 20.14 7.78 -17.42
CA GLY A 498 20.08 8.10 -16.00
C GLY A 498 18.73 7.71 -15.36
N ALA A 499 18.18 8.61 -14.54
CA ALA A 499 16.88 8.44 -13.88
C ALA A 499 15.69 8.20 -14.84
N GLU A 500 15.73 8.73 -16.08
CA GLU A 500 14.67 8.49 -17.07
C GLU A 500 14.66 7.03 -17.53
N GLY A 501 15.86 6.45 -17.67
CA GLY A 501 16.02 5.03 -17.98
C GLY A 501 15.34 4.12 -16.95
N LEU A 502 15.43 4.46 -15.66
CA LEU A 502 14.75 3.71 -14.60
C LEU A 502 13.22 3.81 -14.70
N VAL A 503 12.67 4.97 -15.09
CA VAL A 503 11.23 5.13 -15.32
C VAL A 503 10.77 4.24 -16.48
N TRP A 504 11.51 4.19 -17.58
CA TRP A 504 11.20 3.30 -18.71
C TRP A 504 11.31 1.81 -18.35
N ALA A 505 12.32 1.42 -17.57
CA ALA A 505 12.42 0.05 -17.08
C ALA A 505 11.22 -0.33 -16.21
N ASN A 506 10.78 0.57 -15.33
CA ASN A 506 9.56 0.41 -14.55
C ASN A 506 8.30 0.34 -15.45
N ALA A 507 8.24 1.12 -16.53
CA ALA A 507 7.15 1.03 -17.49
C ALA A 507 7.08 -0.36 -18.15
N ILE A 508 8.22 -0.93 -18.55
CA ILE A 508 8.30 -2.32 -19.07
C ILE A 508 7.78 -3.32 -18.03
N ASN A 509 8.19 -3.17 -16.77
CA ASN A 509 7.70 -3.99 -15.67
C ASN A 509 6.17 -3.93 -15.54
N MET A 510 5.59 -2.73 -15.55
CA MET A 510 4.14 -2.55 -15.45
C MET A 510 3.40 -3.09 -16.68
N VAL A 511 3.94 -2.97 -17.88
CA VAL A 511 3.34 -3.55 -19.10
C VAL A 511 3.28 -5.08 -18.97
N MET A 512 4.36 -5.74 -18.57
CA MET A 512 4.35 -7.20 -18.36
C MET A 512 3.30 -7.62 -17.33
N ARG A 513 3.20 -6.87 -16.22
CA ARG A 513 2.19 -7.10 -15.18
C ARG A 513 0.77 -6.93 -15.72
N ILE A 514 0.50 -5.87 -16.48
CA ILE A 514 -0.82 -5.61 -17.10
C ILE A 514 -1.17 -6.74 -18.08
N VAL A 515 -0.24 -7.16 -18.93
CA VAL A 515 -0.47 -8.26 -19.89
C VAL A 515 -0.82 -9.54 -19.14
N TRP A 516 -0.03 -9.90 -18.12
CA TRP A 516 -0.32 -11.08 -17.29
C TRP A 516 -1.70 -10.97 -16.62
N SER A 517 -1.98 -9.84 -15.98
CA SER A 517 -3.25 -9.60 -15.30
C SER A 517 -4.43 -9.67 -16.27
N TRP A 518 -4.31 -9.09 -17.46
CA TRP A 518 -5.33 -9.13 -18.49
C TRP A 518 -5.59 -10.55 -18.99
N THR A 519 -4.53 -11.35 -19.22
CA THR A 519 -4.70 -12.76 -19.61
C THR A 519 -5.47 -13.57 -18.56
N PHE A 520 -5.18 -13.33 -17.27
CA PHE A 520 -5.91 -13.97 -16.17
C PHE A 520 -7.38 -13.57 -16.16
N ILE A 521 -7.67 -12.27 -16.26
CA ILE A 521 -9.04 -11.73 -16.25
C ILE A 521 -9.84 -12.29 -17.44
N GLN A 522 -9.26 -12.30 -18.65
CA GLN A 522 -9.89 -12.89 -19.83
C GLN A 522 -10.19 -14.38 -19.64
N GLN A 523 -9.25 -15.15 -19.09
CA GLN A 523 -9.46 -16.57 -18.80
C GLN A 523 -10.55 -16.79 -17.76
N TYR A 524 -10.61 -15.95 -16.72
CA TYR A 524 -11.62 -16.03 -15.66
C TYR A 524 -13.04 -15.81 -16.21
N PHE A 525 -13.28 -14.76 -17.01
CA PHE A 525 -14.61 -14.54 -17.59
C PHE A 525 -14.98 -15.65 -18.58
N ARG A 526 -14.04 -16.10 -19.42
CA ARG A 526 -14.26 -17.21 -20.37
C ARG A 526 -14.67 -18.50 -19.68
N GLN A 527 -14.02 -18.84 -18.57
CA GLN A 527 -14.36 -20.01 -17.75
C GLN A 527 -15.76 -19.91 -17.14
N ASN A 528 -16.25 -18.70 -16.91
CA ASN A 528 -17.57 -18.43 -16.33
C ASN A 528 -18.63 -18.06 -17.39
N GLY A 529 -18.38 -18.34 -18.68
CA GLY A 529 -19.36 -18.22 -19.76
C GLY A 529 -19.54 -16.81 -20.34
N GLU A 530 -18.64 -15.87 -20.03
CA GLU A 530 -18.64 -14.51 -20.57
C GLU A 530 -17.35 -14.22 -21.34
N SER A 531 -17.38 -13.30 -22.31
CA SER A 531 -16.17 -12.89 -23.05
C SER A 531 -15.91 -11.41 -22.88
N LEU A 532 -14.66 -11.07 -22.54
CA LEU A 532 -14.18 -9.69 -22.55
C LEU A 532 -13.75 -9.30 -23.97
N ASP A 533 -14.41 -8.29 -24.55
CA ASP A 533 -13.92 -7.59 -25.73
C ASP A 533 -13.01 -6.44 -25.28
N ILE A 534 -11.82 -6.31 -25.86
CA ILE A 534 -10.93 -5.20 -25.56
C ILE A 534 -11.47 -3.87 -26.11
N LYS A 535 -12.30 -3.93 -27.17
CA LYS A 535 -12.90 -2.75 -27.79
C LYS A 535 -13.89 -2.05 -26.89
N SER A 536 -14.51 -2.74 -25.92
CA SER A 536 -15.43 -2.11 -24.98
C SER A 536 -14.72 -1.18 -23.99
N VAL A 537 -13.41 -1.35 -23.82
CA VAL A 537 -12.59 -0.60 -22.87
C VAL A 537 -11.90 0.60 -23.56
N LEU A 538 -11.60 0.48 -24.85
CA LEU A 538 -10.85 1.50 -25.59
C LEU A 538 -11.64 2.83 -25.74
N PRO A 539 -10.96 3.99 -25.58
CA PRO A 539 -11.51 5.28 -25.99
C PRO A 539 -11.87 5.32 -27.48
N ASN A 540 -12.78 6.22 -27.83
CA ASN A 540 -13.15 6.51 -29.21
C ASN A 540 -11.93 7.03 -29.99
N GLY A 541 -11.83 6.67 -31.28
CA GLY A 541 -10.78 7.15 -32.18
C GLY A 541 -10.71 8.68 -32.26
N GLY A 542 -11.87 9.37 -32.16
CA GLY A 542 -11.91 10.84 -32.07
C GLY A 542 -11.23 11.39 -30.81
N SER A 543 -11.42 10.73 -29.67
CA SER A 543 -10.76 11.07 -28.40
C SER A 543 -9.24 10.90 -28.51
N LEU A 544 -8.79 9.81 -29.15
CA LEU A 544 -7.37 9.56 -29.39
C LEU A 544 -6.78 10.63 -30.34
N ALA A 545 -7.45 10.94 -31.45
CA ALA A 545 -7.01 11.95 -32.40
C ALA A 545 -6.91 13.34 -31.76
N ALA A 546 -7.90 13.73 -30.94
CA ALA A 546 -7.88 14.97 -30.19
C ALA A 546 -6.70 15.05 -29.21
N SER A 547 -6.36 13.92 -28.57
CA SER A 547 -5.23 13.84 -27.63
C SER A 547 -3.89 13.96 -28.33
N VAL A 548 -3.72 13.29 -29.47
CA VAL A 548 -2.51 13.41 -30.31
C VAL A 548 -2.38 14.83 -30.85
N GLY A 549 -3.48 15.43 -31.32
CA GLY A 549 -3.52 16.83 -31.76
C GLY A 549 -3.11 17.79 -30.65
N ALA A 550 -3.67 17.64 -29.45
CA ALA A 550 -3.31 18.46 -28.28
C ALA A 550 -1.82 18.33 -27.91
N ALA A 551 -1.27 17.11 -27.94
CA ALA A 551 0.15 16.87 -27.68
C ALA A 551 1.05 17.54 -28.73
N ALA A 552 0.67 17.44 -30.01
CA ALA A 552 1.40 18.07 -31.11
C ALA A 552 1.36 19.60 -31.02
N GLU A 553 0.19 20.17 -30.76
CA GLU A 553 0.01 21.61 -30.56
C GLU A 553 0.81 22.14 -29.37
N LEU A 554 0.76 21.45 -28.22
CA LEU A 554 1.56 21.82 -27.06
C LEU A 554 3.07 21.77 -27.35
N LYS A 555 3.53 20.75 -28.07
CA LYS A 555 4.94 20.65 -28.46
C LYS A 555 5.34 21.80 -29.40
N MET A 556 4.50 22.13 -30.38
CA MET A 556 4.73 23.28 -31.26
C MET A 556 4.75 24.61 -30.50
N LEU A 557 3.83 24.79 -29.54
CA LEU A 557 3.80 25.98 -28.67
C LEU A 557 5.05 26.06 -27.79
N GLN A 558 5.50 24.93 -27.25
CA GLN A 558 6.71 24.83 -26.45
C GLN A 558 7.96 25.25 -27.25
N GLU A 559 8.06 24.84 -28.51
CA GLU A 559 9.20 25.18 -29.38
C GLU A 559 9.15 26.63 -29.90
N ARG A 560 7.96 27.20 -30.14
CA ARG A 560 7.79 28.51 -30.81
C ARG A 560 7.48 29.68 -29.89
N SER A 561 6.77 29.44 -28.80
CA SER A 561 6.07 30.49 -28.04
C SER A 561 6.26 30.42 -26.53
N PHE A 562 6.77 29.31 -25.99
CA PHE A 562 7.23 29.27 -24.61
C PHE A 562 8.59 29.95 -24.50
N GLY A 563 8.74 30.78 -23.48
CA GLY A 563 9.86 31.72 -23.37
C GLY A 563 9.43 33.09 -22.85
N GLY A 564 8.12 33.32 -22.71
CA GLY A 564 7.54 34.47 -22.01
C GLY A 564 7.53 34.27 -20.49
N SER A 565 6.54 34.87 -19.83
CA SER A 565 6.33 34.66 -18.40
C SER A 565 5.74 33.28 -18.12
N LEU A 566 6.06 32.67 -16.97
CA LEU A 566 5.52 31.35 -16.59
C LEU A 566 3.97 31.34 -16.58
N LEU A 567 3.35 32.47 -16.22
CA LEU A 567 1.89 32.60 -16.25
C LEU A 567 1.34 32.54 -17.67
N GLU A 568 2.02 33.18 -18.63
CA GLU A 568 1.64 33.17 -20.04
C GLU A 568 1.72 31.76 -20.64
N ASP A 569 2.81 31.04 -20.36
CA ASP A 569 3.00 29.67 -20.84
C ASP A 569 1.93 28.72 -20.26
N LEU A 570 1.56 28.91 -18.98
CA LEU A 570 0.47 28.16 -18.36
C LEU A 570 -0.90 28.49 -18.96
N ILE A 571 -1.18 29.75 -19.31
CA ILE A 571 -2.44 30.15 -19.95
C ILE A 571 -2.55 29.50 -21.34
N LYS A 572 -1.47 29.53 -22.14
CA LYS A 572 -1.43 28.87 -23.45
C LYS A 572 -1.67 27.37 -23.33
N ALA A 573 -1.01 26.72 -22.37
CA ALA A 573 -1.20 25.30 -22.11
C ALA A 573 -2.62 24.97 -21.64
N ALA A 574 -3.20 25.81 -20.78
CA ALA A 574 -4.59 25.68 -20.32
C ALA A 574 -5.60 25.82 -21.46
N GLY A 575 -5.32 26.69 -22.45
CA GLY A 575 -6.13 26.80 -23.67
C GLY A 575 -6.20 25.48 -24.45
N VAL A 576 -5.06 24.85 -24.72
CA VAL A 576 -5.01 23.55 -25.41
C VAL A 576 -5.68 22.45 -24.59
N ALA A 577 -5.44 22.43 -23.27
CA ALA A 577 -6.09 21.51 -22.35
C ALA A 577 -7.62 21.65 -22.36
N GLY A 578 -8.14 22.88 -22.41
CA GLY A 578 -9.57 23.16 -22.51
C GLY A 578 -10.20 22.64 -23.80
N ILE A 579 -9.54 22.86 -24.94
CA ILE A 579 -9.98 22.33 -26.25
C ILE A 579 -10.00 20.80 -26.25
N MET A 580 -8.96 20.17 -25.69
CA MET A 580 -8.90 18.73 -25.53
C MET A 580 -10.04 18.22 -24.65
N ALA A 581 -10.29 18.85 -23.50
CA ALA A 581 -11.37 18.46 -22.59
C ALA A 581 -12.76 18.55 -23.25
N LEU A 582 -13.03 19.61 -24.02
CA LEU A 582 -14.26 19.75 -24.80
C LEU A 582 -14.38 18.65 -25.87
N SER A 583 -13.28 18.33 -26.54
CA SER A 583 -13.24 17.27 -27.56
C SER A 583 -13.53 15.89 -26.95
N LEU A 584 -12.90 15.57 -25.81
CA LEU A 584 -13.18 14.35 -25.06
C LEU A 584 -14.63 14.30 -24.59
N ALA A 585 -15.16 15.42 -24.08
CA ALA A 585 -16.56 15.52 -23.67
C ALA A 585 -17.53 15.26 -24.84
N TYR A 586 -17.20 15.73 -26.05
CA TYR A 586 -18.02 15.52 -27.25
C TYR A 586 -17.98 14.08 -27.76
N PHE A 587 -16.77 13.50 -27.92
CA PHE A 587 -16.58 12.15 -28.46
C PHE A 587 -17.03 11.04 -27.49
N GLU A 588 -16.88 11.25 -26.18
CA GLU A 588 -17.27 10.29 -25.13
C GLU A 588 -18.58 10.64 -24.45
N ARG A 589 -19.39 11.57 -25.00
CA ARG A 589 -20.62 12.07 -24.34
C ARG A 589 -21.52 10.96 -23.81
N HIS A 590 -21.72 9.88 -24.57
CA HIS A 590 -22.60 8.78 -24.17
C HIS A 590 -22.07 8.05 -22.94
N TYR A 591 -20.76 7.84 -22.90
CA TYR A 591 -20.09 7.21 -21.77
C TYR A 591 -20.06 8.13 -20.54
N LEU A 592 -19.73 9.40 -20.71
CA LEU A 592 -19.69 10.37 -19.61
C LEU A 592 -21.08 10.62 -18.99
N ILE A 593 -22.12 10.69 -19.82
CA ILE A 593 -23.52 10.77 -19.35
C ILE A 593 -23.87 9.51 -18.55
N HIS A 594 -23.47 8.31 -19.04
CA HIS A 594 -23.69 7.07 -18.31
C HIS A 594 -23.04 7.09 -16.91
N CYS A 595 -21.75 7.46 -16.81
CA CYS A 595 -21.07 7.61 -15.52
C CYS A 595 -21.76 8.64 -14.61
N TYR A 596 -22.20 9.77 -15.16
CA TYR A 596 -22.93 10.79 -14.40
C TYR A 596 -24.26 10.26 -13.85
N THR A 597 -25.00 9.48 -14.64
CA THR A 597 -26.27 8.88 -14.18
C THR A 597 -26.08 7.80 -13.11
N LEU A 598 -24.94 7.10 -13.10
CA LEU A 598 -24.59 6.14 -12.05
C LEU A 598 -24.24 6.81 -10.72
N LEU A 599 -23.63 8.00 -10.76
CA LEU A 599 -23.19 8.74 -9.58
C LEU A 599 -24.28 9.61 -8.94
N ARG A 600 -25.36 9.91 -9.67
CA ARG A 600 -26.46 10.72 -9.15
C ARG A 600 -27.38 9.88 -8.26
N PRO A 601 -27.60 10.26 -6.98
CA PRO A 601 -28.67 9.64 -6.21
C PRO A 601 -29.98 9.90 -6.92
N LYS A 602 -30.72 8.83 -7.27
CA LYS A 602 -32.12 8.98 -7.64
C LYS A 602 -32.85 9.43 -6.38
N SER A 603 -33.22 10.71 -6.36
CA SER A 603 -34.05 11.36 -5.34
C SER A 603 -35.41 10.69 -5.24
#